data_AF-T0ZJ26-F1
#
_entry.id   AF-T0ZJ26-F1
#
_cell.length_a   1.000
_cell.length_b   1.000
_cell.length_c   1.000
_cell.angle_alpha   90.00
_cell.angle_beta   90.00
_cell.angle_gamma   90.00
#
_symmetry.space_group_name_H-M   'P 1'
#
loop_
_entity.id
_entity.type
_entity.pdbx_description
1 polymer ?
#
loop_
_entity_poly.entity_id
_entity_poly.type
_entity_poly.pdbx_seq_one_letter_code
_entity_poly.pdbx_strand_id
1 'polypeptide(L)'
;QLFGNVTLVVVSQAPEPTDDIAFSVADRLQREISAETGLSIALVDAHNSYVQGRGDITYGTPIAERLIADAKAAVSAARASAVDSPIEVGVGIRDGYDIGHDGIGPQGMRALVVRAAGATTAYVLVDGNNLLVGRRDPIVRALEGLVDVAEVMTTDNHVVHEVDGGINPVGERLPTEALVRGASESVRAALADLGPSEVRFGSRELTNVRALGPGFTARLLTSLGDTLTMFQYMLVATLLLLLTGSLVVAFAFR
;
A
#
# COMPACT_ATOMS: atom_id res chain seq x y z
N GLN A 1 10.58 -9.05 11.90
CA GLN A 1 11.43 -10.26 11.91
C GLN A 1 12.86 -9.88 11.58
N LEU A 2 13.85 -10.35 12.34
CA LEU A 2 15.26 -10.09 12.07
C LEU A 2 15.86 -11.17 11.16
N PHE A 3 16.66 -10.73 10.19
CA PHE A 3 17.44 -11.53 9.26
C PHE A 3 18.88 -11.00 9.27
N GLY A 4 19.71 -11.52 10.18
CA GLY A 4 21.07 -11.02 10.37
C GLY A 4 21.09 -9.55 10.76
N ASN A 5 21.67 -8.69 9.90
CA ASN A 5 21.77 -7.24 10.12
C ASN A 5 20.57 -6.45 9.55
N VAL A 6 19.52 -7.12 9.09
CA VAL A 6 18.34 -6.51 8.49
C VAL A 6 17.11 -6.87 9.32
N THR A 7 16.21 -5.92 9.52
CA THR A 7 14.90 -6.17 10.12
C THR A 7 13.80 -5.89 9.12
N LEU A 8 13.00 -6.92 8.81
CA LEU A 8 11.72 -6.77 8.14
C LEU A 8 10.68 -6.27 9.14
N VAL A 9 10.16 -5.07 8.92
CA VAL A 9 9.12 -4.43 9.73
C VAL A 9 7.87 -4.33 8.88
N VAL A 10 6.84 -5.10 9.21
CA VAL A 10 5.52 -5.00 8.58
C VAL A 10 4.63 -4.17 9.49
N VAL A 11 4.11 -3.06 8.97
CA VAL A 11 3.19 -2.18 9.68
C VAL A 11 1.78 -2.61 9.31
N SER A 12 1.12 -3.33 10.22
CA SER A 12 -0.32 -3.57 10.12
C SER A 12 -1.07 -2.32 10.51
N GLN A 13 -1.99 -1.89 9.65
CA GLN A 13 -2.91 -0.80 9.95
C GLN A 13 -4.17 -1.33 10.65
N ALA A 14 -4.50 -2.61 10.48
CA ALA A 14 -5.66 -3.20 11.13
C ALA A 14 -5.57 -3.15 12.68
N PRO A 15 -6.66 -2.78 13.39
CA PRO A 15 -8.01 -2.49 12.87
C PRO A 15 -8.27 -1.00 12.56
N GLU A 16 -7.27 -0.12 12.73
CA GLU A 16 -7.41 1.33 12.56
C GLU A 16 -7.17 1.72 11.09
N PRO A 17 -8.21 2.03 10.29
CA PRO A 17 -7.99 2.29 8.88
C PRO A 17 -7.16 3.54 8.64
N THR A 18 -6.24 3.44 7.69
CA THR A 18 -5.51 4.53 7.05
C THR A 18 -5.35 4.20 5.56
N ASP A 19 -4.87 5.16 4.77
CA ASP A 19 -4.57 4.93 3.36
C ASP A 19 -3.09 4.57 3.23
N ASP A 20 -2.22 5.56 3.03
CA ASP A 20 -0.77 5.38 2.93
C ASP A 20 -0.01 5.82 4.17
N ILE A 21 1.16 5.23 4.42
CA ILE A 21 2.23 5.87 5.21
C ILE A 21 3.00 6.84 4.32
N ALA A 22 2.93 8.15 4.61
CA ALA A 22 3.67 9.14 3.86
C ALA A 22 5.18 8.83 3.86
N PHE A 23 5.85 8.98 2.70
CA PHE A 23 7.27 8.68 2.54
C PHE A 23 8.16 9.33 3.61
N SER A 24 7.86 10.58 3.99
CA SER A 24 8.61 11.30 5.05
C SER A 24 8.52 10.63 6.42
N VAL A 25 7.41 9.96 6.74
CA VAL A 25 7.23 9.20 7.98
C VAL A 25 8.02 7.90 7.90
N ALA A 26 7.92 7.18 6.79
CA ALA A 26 8.67 5.94 6.53
C ALA A 26 10.19 6.16 6.55
N ASP A 27 10.70 7.20 5.88
CA ASP A 27 12.12 7.56 5.85
C ASP A 27 12.64 7.92 7.25
N ARG A 28 11.88 8.73 8.01
CA ARG A 28 12.23 9.05 9.40
C ARG A 28 12.27 7.80 10.28
N LEU A 29 11.24 6.94 10.21
CA LEU A 29 11.18 5.68 10.96
C LEU A 29 12.43 4.83 10.68
N GLN A 30 12.75 4.61 9.40
CA GLN A 30 13.90 3.80 9.02
C GLN A 30 15.20 4.42 9.52
N ARG A 31 15.40 5.73 9.37
CA ARG A 31 16.62 6.43 9.82
C ARG A 31 16.80 6.36 11.33
N GLU A 32 15.75 6.62 12.09
CA GLU A 32 15.84 6.63 13.56
C GLU A 32 16.14 5.22 14.10
N ILE A 33 15.41 4.19 13.63
CA ILE A 33 15.68 2.82 14.05
C ILE A 33 17.09 2.39 13.64
N SER A 34 17.51 2.71 12.41
CA SER A 34 18.86 2.35 11.92
C SER A 34 19.95 3.03 12.74
N ALA A 35 19.76 4.31 13.10
CA ALA A 35 20.72 5.07 13.91
C ALA A 35 20.84 4.53 15.35
N GLU A 36 19.72 4.10 15.95
CA GLU A 36 19.69 3.57 17.32
C GLU A 36 20.19 2.12 17.40
N THR A 37 19.91 1.30 16.38
CA THR A 37 20.15 -0.15 16.44
C THR A 37 21.35 -0.61 15.64
N GLY A 38 21.77 0.14 14.62
CA GLY A 38 22.75 -0.28 13.61
C GLY A 38 22.21 -1.26 12.57
N LEU A 39 20.91 -1.56 12.58
CA LEU A 39 20.27 -2.50 11.66
C LEU A 39 19.74 -1.78 10.41
N SER A 40 19.74 -2.48 9.28
CA SER A 40 19.03 -2.03 8.07
C SER A 40 17.54 -2.36 8.20
N ILE A 41 16.66 -1.45 7.79
CA ILE A 41 15.20 -1.64 7.94
C ILE A 41 14.56 -1.84 6.57
N ALA A 42 13.90 -2.99 6.40
CA ALA A 42 12.99 -3.25 5.30
C ALA A 42 11.56 -3.00 5.80
N LEU A 43 11.02 -1.81 5.52
CA LEU A 43 9.68 -1.41 5.95
C LEU A 43 8.65 -1.83 4.90
N VAL A 44 7.54 -2.40 5.35
CA VAL A 44 6.37 -2.74 4.53
C VAL A 44 5.14 -2.11 5.16
N ASP A 45 4.43 -1.29 4.42
CA ASP A 45 3.05 -0.92 4.75
C ASP A 45 2.15 -2.08 4.33
N ALA A 46 1.33 -2.60 5.24
CA ALA A 46 0.52 -3.77 4.95
C ALA A 46 -0.68 -3.46 4.05
N HIS A 47 -1.16 -2.20 4.02
CA HIS A 47 -2.40 -1.83 3.34
C HIS A 47 -3.55 -2.81 3.66
N ASN A 48 -3.69 -3.17 4.94
CA ASN A 48 -4.55 -4.28 5.38
C ASN A 48 -5.79 -3.83 6.16
N SER A 49 -6.12 -2.53 6.10
CA SER A 49 -7.25 -1.93 6.81
C SER A 49 -7.70 -0.63 6.13
N TYR A 50 -8.77 -0.70 5.34
CA TYR A 50 -9.23 0.41 4.52
C TYR A 50 -10.69 0.79 4.74
N VAL A 51 -10.92 2.10 4.76
CA VAL A 51 -12.24 2.73 4.67
C VAL A 51 -12.11 3.94 3.76
N GLN A 52 -13.02 4.08 2.79
CA GLN A 52 -13.02 5.20 1.86
C GLN A 52 -13.08 6.55 2.58
N GLY A 53 -12.27 7.51 2.11
CA GLY A 53 -12.21 8.87 2.66
C GLY A 53 -11.35 8.98 3.92
N ARG A 54 -10.72 7.90 4.36
CA ARG A 54 -9.62 7.96 5.32
C ARG A 54 -8.35 8.39 4.59
N GLY A 55 -7.52 9.21 5.24
CA GLY A 55 -6.30 9.74 4.65
C GLY A 55 -5.04 9.11 5.22
N ASP A 56 -3.92 9.56 4.67
CA ASP A 56 -2.57 9.09 4.96
C ASP A 56 -2.11 9.37 6.40
N ILE A 57 -1.17 8.55 6.87
CA ILE A 57 -0.36 8.84 8.03
C ILE A 57 0.69 9.88 7.62
N THR A 58 0.42 11.14 7.98
CA THR A 58 1.24 12.29 7.61
C THR A 58 2.22 12.71 8.70
N TYR A 59 3.32 13.34 8.29
CA TYR A 59 4.38 13.79 9.19
C TYR A 59 3.88 14.78 10.24
N GLY A 60 4.36 14.63 11.48
CA GLY A 60 4.03 15.51 12.60
C GLY A 60 2.64 15.27 13.21
N THR A 61 1.93 14.23 12.77
CA THR A 61 0.68 13.81 13.41
C THR A 61 0.94 12.89 14.61
N PRO A 62 0.04 12.86 15.62
CA PRO A 62 0.17 11.91 16.73
C PRO A 62 0.22 10.44 16.30
N ILE A 63 -0.48 10.10 15.20
CA ILE A 63 -0.48 8.74 14.64
C ILE A 63 0.91 8.39 14.09
N ALA A 64 1.56 9.31 13.38
CA ALA A 64 2.92 9.10 12.88
C ALA A 64 3.94 8.94 14.01
N GLU A 65 3.88 9.77 15.06
CA GLU A 65 4.80 9.64 16.20
C GLU A 65 4.60 8.31 16.94
N ARG A 66 3.35 7.88 17.12
CA ARG A 66 3.03 6.58 17.71
C ARG A 66 3.56 5.43 16.87
N LEU A 67 3.34 5.47 15.55
CA LEU A 67 3.85 4.46 14.63
C LEU A 67 5.38 4.31 14.73
N ILE A 68 6.12 5.42 14.76
CA ILE A 68 7.59 5.41 14.90
C ILE A 68 7.99 4.79 16.25
N ALA A 69 7.33 5.18 17.35
CA ALA A 69 7.60 4.65 18.67
C ALA A 69 7.32 3.14 18.77
N ASP A 70 6.19 2.69 18.23
CA ASP A 70 5.79 1.28 18.21
C ASP A 70 6.74 0.44 17.37
N ALA A 71 7.17 0.94 16.21
CA ALA A 71 8.15 0.27 15.37
C ALA A 71 9.52 0.14 16.07
N LYS A 72 9.99 1.18 16.76
CA LYS A 72 11.21 1.13 17.58
C LYS A 72 11.09 0.08 18.69
N ALA A 73 9.97 0.07 19.40
CA ALA A 73 9.71 -0.89 20.48
C ALA A 73 9.69 -2.33 19.94
N ALA A 74 9.01 -2.56 18.80
CA ALA A 74 8.94 -3.86 18.15
C ALA A 74 10.32 -4.36 17.69
N VAL A 75 11.14 -3.50 17.08
CA VAL A 75 12.51 -3.86 16.67
C VAL A 75 13.39 -4.16 17.88
N SER A 76 13.29 -3.35 18.94
CA SER A 76 14.02 -3.58 20.20
C SER A 76 13.65 -4.93 20.84
N ALA A 77 12.35 -5.23 20.93
CA ALA A 77 11.85 -6.49 21.45
C ALA A 77 12.30 -7.68 20.60
N ALA A 78 12.20 -7.57 19.27
CA ALA A 78 12.62 -8.63 18.35
C ALA A 78 14.13 -8.87 18.39
N ARG A 79 14.94 -7.82 18.64
CA ARG A 79 16.39 -7.96 18.85
C ARG A 79 16.71 -8.64 20.18
N ALA A 80 15.98 -8.32 21.24
CA ALA A 80 16.18 -8.91 22.56
C ALA A 80 15.84 -10.41 22.60
N SER A 81 14.92 -10.87 21.74
CA SER A 81 14.52 -12.28 21.62
C SER A 81 15.17 -13.01 20.44
N ALA A 82 16.06 -12.37 19.69
CA ALA A 82 16.65 -12.94 18.49
C ALA A 82 17.54 -14.16 18.83
N VAL A 83 17.38 -15.22 18.04
CA VAL A 83 18.20 -16.43 18.12
C VAL A 83 18.75 -16.72 16.73
N ASP A 84 20.07 -16.85 16.64
CA ASP A 84 20.72 -17.28 15.40
C ASP A 84 20.30 -18.73 15.08
N SER A 85 19.69 -18.91 13.91
CA SER A 85 19.27 -20.22 13.44
C SER A 85 19.28 -20.27 11.91
N PRO A 86 19.47 -21.46 11.31
CA PRO A 86 19.17 -21.66 9.89
C PRO A 86 17.72 -21.30 9.61
N ILE A 87 17.48 -20.75 8.42
CA ILE A 87 16.13 -20.41 7.96
C ILE A 87 15.71 -21.37 6.85
N GLU A 88 14.43 -21.72 6.85
CA GLU A 88 13.77 -22.34 5.72
C GLU A 88 12.74 -21.36 5.18
N VAL A 89 12.66 -21.23 3.86
CA VAL A 89 11.67 -20.39 3.19
C VAL A 89 10.95 -21.21 2.15
N GLY A 90 9.64 -21.01 2.04
CA GLY A 90 8.79 -21.64 1.04
C GLY A 90 7.80 -20.63 0.49
N VAL A 91 7.41 -20.81 -0.78
CA VAL A 91 6.52 -19.88 -1.49
C VAL A 91 5.30 -20.63 -2.02
N GLY A 92 4.13 -20.05 -1.79
CA GLY A 92 2.86 -20.58 -2.27
C GLY A 92 2.13 -19.55 -3.12
N ILE A 93 1.48 -20.03 -4.18
CA ILE A 93 0.80 -19.19 -5.15
C ILE A 93 -0.61 -19.74 -5.36
N ARG A 94 -1.58 -18.83 -5.33
CA ARG A 94 -2.95 -19.07 -5.75
C ARG A 94 -3.35 -18.00 -6.75
N ASP A 95 -3.44 -18.39 -8.00
CA ASP A 95 -3.85 -17.54 -9.12
C ASP A 95 -5.27 -17.90 -9.59
N GLY A 96 -5.62 -17.39 -10.78
CA GLY A 96 -6.91 -17.66 -11.43
C GLY A 96 -8.04 -16.79 -10.92
N TYR A 97 -7.73 -15.60 -10.41
CA TYR A 97 -8.71 -14.57 -10.08
C TYR A 97 -8.98 -13.66 -11.28
N ASP A 98 -10.17 -13.08 -11.32
CA ASP A 98 -10.58 -12.09 -12.32
C ASP A 98 -10.81 -10.72 -11.66
N ILE A 99 -10.23 -9.66 -12.23
CA ILE A 99 -10.38 -8.30 -11.66
C ILE A 99 -11.85 -7.86 -11.66
N GLY A 100 -12.60 -8.18 -12.72
CA GLY A 100 -13.99 -7.81 -12.87
C GLY A 100 -14.90 -8.49 -11.85
N HIS A 101 -14.72 -9.79 -11.66
CA HIS A 101 -15.55 -10.60 -10.79
C HIS A 101 -15.08 -10.61 -9.32
N ASP A 102 -13.79 -10.84 -9.09
CA ASP A 102 -13.23 -11.06 -7.75
C ASP A 102 -12.64 -9.79 -7.13
N GLY A 103 -12.25 -8.81 -7.96
CA GLY A 103 -11.52 -7.63 -7.49
C GLY A 103 -10.09 -7.93 -7.03
N ILE A 104 -9.51 -9.04 -7.51
CA ILE A 104 -8.13 -9.42 -7.27
C ILE A 104 -7.37 -9.38 -8.60
N GLY A 105 -6.14 -8.86 -8.56
CA GLY A 105 -5.25 -8.75 -9.69
C GLY A 105 -4.72 -10.10 -10.20
N PRO A 106 -4.07 -10.11 -11.37
CA PRO A 106 -3.64 -11.32 -12.06
C PRO A 106 -2.56 -12.11 -11.31
N GLN A 107 -1.84 -11.51 -10.36
CA GLN A 107 -0.86 -12.20 -9.53
C GLN A 107 -1.51 -12.98 -8.36
N GLY A 108 -2.82 -12.77 -8.14
CA GLY A 108 -3.60 -13.51 -7.17
C GLY A 108 -3.12 -13.36 -5.73
N MET A 109 -3.11 -14.46 -4.98
CA MET A 109 -2.62 -14.50 -3.61
C MET A 109 -1.32 -15.27 -3.52
N ARG A 110 -0.31 -14.66 -2.91
CA ARG A 110 1.00 -15.27 -2.69
C ARG A 110 1.25 -15.38 -1.19
N ALA A 111 1.89 -16.46 -0.77
CA ALA A 111 2.33 -16.63 0.60
C ALA A 111 3.85 -16.87 0.62
N LEU A 112 4.53 -16.19 1.52
CA LEU A 112 5.92 -16.48 1.87
C LEU A 112 5.92 -16.98 3.31
N VAL A 113 6.37 -18.21 3.51
CA VAL A 113 6.48 -18.81 4.85
C VAL A 113 7.95 -18.90 5.21
N VAL A 114 8.29 -18.42 6.40
CA VAL A 114 9.64 -18.51 6.97
C VAL A 114 9.59 -19.35 8.21
N ARG A 115 10.41 -20.40 8.28
CA ARG A 115 10.66 -21.15 9.52
C ARG A 115 12.05 -20.82 10.04
N ALA A 116 12.12 -20.37 11.29
CA ALA A 116 13.37 -20.03 11.97
C ALA A 116 13.21 -20.23 13.47
N ALA A 117 14.25 -20.73 14.15
CA ALA A 117 14.26 -20.93 15.60
C ALA A 117 13.02 -21.66 16.18
N GLY A 118 12.44 -22.60 15.41
CA GLY A 118 11.24 -23.36 15.81
C GLY A 118 9.90 -22.62 15.64
N ALA A 119 9.92 -21.35 15.23
CA ALA A 119 8.73 -20.58 14.88
C ALA A 119 8.52 -20.54 13.36
N THR A 120 7.26 -20.58 12.94
CA THR A 120 6.82 -20.49 11.55
C THR A 120 5.99 -19.22 11.36
N THR A 121 6.45 -18.33 10.48
CA THR A 121 5.78 -17.06 10.17
C THR A 121 5.29 -17.06 8.73
N ALA A 122 4.03 -16.73 8.48
CA ALA A 122 3.47 -16.55 7.14
C ALA A 122 3.20 -15.08 6.82
N TYR A 123 3.64 -14.66 5.64
CA TYR A 123 3.29 -13.38 5.04
C TYR A 123 2.42 -13.66 3.81
N VAL A 124 1.15 -13.26 3.86
CA VAL A 124 0.22 -13.39 2.73
C VAL A 124 0.12 -12.05 2.02
N LEU A 125 0.34 -12.04 0.71
CA LEU A 125 0.23 -10.87 -0.15
C LEU A 125 -0.90 -11.11 -1.15
N VAL A 126 -1.92 -10.27 -1.10
CA VAL A 126 -3.03 -10.28 -2.06
C VAL A 126 -2.77 -9.22 -3.12
N ASP A 127 -2.78 -9.62 -4.39
CA ASP A 127 -2.69 -8.70 -5.53
C ASP A 127 -3.99 -7.91 -5.63
N GLY A 128 -3.98 -6.68 -5.17
CA GLY A 128 -5.16 -5.86 -5.06
C GLY A 128 -4.87 -4.54 -4.38
N ASN A 129 -5.91 -3.72 -4.28
CA ASN A 129 -5.91 -2.46 -3.55
C ASN A 129 -6.38 -2.70 -2.12
N ASN A 130 -5.85 -1.96 -1.14
CA ASN A 130 -6.07 -2.10 0.31
C ASN A 130 -7.18 -3.08 0.79
N LEU A 131 -6.90 -3.86 1.83
CA LEU A 131 -7.90 -4.77 2.40
C LEU A 131 -8.97 -4.03 3.22
N LEU A 132 -10.26 -4.30 2.96
CA LEU A 132 -11.35 -3.72 3.74
C LEU A 132 -11.26 -4.08 5.24
N VAL A 133 -11.61 -3.11 6.09
CA VAL A 133 -11.72 -3.33 7.54
C VAL A 133 -12.58 -4.56 7.85
N GLY A 134 -12.10 -5.39 8.77
CA GLY A 134 -12.79 -6.61 9.20
C GLY A 134 -12.55 -7.85 8.31
N ARG A 135 -11.85 -7.72 7.17
CA ARG A 135 -11.47 -8.86 6.33
C ARG A 135 -10.14 -9.50 6.75
N ARG A 136 -9.24 -8.71 7.35
CA ARG A 136 -7.92 -9.15 7.86
C ARG A 136 -8.04 -10.23 8.92
N ASP A 137 -8.84 -10.00 9.97
CA ASP A 137 -8.87 -10.88 11.13
C ASP A 137 -9.38 -12.30 10.84
N PRO A 138 -10.45 -12.51 10.04
CA PRO A 138 -10.85 -13.85 9.61
C PRO A 138 -9.73 -14.61 8.89
N ILE A 139 -8.95 -13.92 8.05
CA ILE A 139 -7.81 -14.54 7.33
C ILE A 139 -6.74 -14.95 8.33
N VAL A 140 -6.27 -14.04 9.17
CA VAL A 140 -5.19 -14.34 10.13
C VAL A 140 -5.61 -15.43 11.12
N ARG A 141 -6.83 -15.39 11.66
CA ARG A 141 -7.35 -16.45 12.54
C ARG A 141 -7.38 -17.83 11.89
N ALA A 142 -7.68 -17.91 10.59
CA ALA A 142 -7.66 -19.19 9.88
C ALA A 142 -6.23 -19.74 9.71
N LEU A 143 -5.22 -18.87 9.72
CA LEU A 143 -3.81 -19.23 9.56
C LEU A 143 -3.13 -19.60 10.88
N GLU A 144 -3.65 -19.18 12.04
CA GLU A 144 -3.15 -19.55 13.38
C GLU A 144 -3.10 -21.08 13.62
N GLY A 145 -3.91 -21.86 12.88
CA GLY A 145 -3.86 -23.32 12.92
C GLY A 145 -2.77 -23.95 12.04
N LEU A 146 -2.09 -23.16 11.21
CA LEU A 146 -1.08 -23.61 10.24
C LEU A 146 0.31 -23.08 10.56
N VAL A 147 0.41 -21.89 11.17
CA VAL A 147 1.65 -21.17 11.48
C VAL A 147 1.52 -20.42 12.81
N ASP A 148 2.64 -20.10 13.44
CA ASP A 148 2.66 -19.42 14.75
C ASP A 148 2.32 -17.93 14.65
N VAL A 149 2.73 -17.30 13.55
CA VAL A 149 2.46 -15.88 13.28
C VAL A 149 2.03 -15.74 11.82
N ALA A 150 0.98 -14.98 11.57
CA ALA A 150 0.54 -14.66 10.22
C ALA A 150 0.17 -13.18 10.09
N GLU A 151 0.49 -12.60 8.96
CA GLU A 151 -0.01 -11.29 8.56
C GLU A 151 -0.44 -11.31 7.10
N VAL A 152 -1.50 -10.57 6.78
CA VAL A 152 -1.98 -10.38 5.42
C VAL A 152 -1.77 -8.93 4.99
N MET A 153 -1.32 -8.77 3.76
CA MET A 153 -0.97 -7.50 3.14
C MET A 153 -1.59 -7.46 1.74
N THR A 154 -1.71 -6.27 1.17
CA THR A 154 -2.04 -6.11 -0.25
C THR A 154 -0.88 -5.50 -1.01
N THR A 155 -0.84 -5.71 -2.33
CA THR A 155 0.20 -5.13 -3.19
C THR A 155 0.08 -3.62 -3.35
N ASP A 156 -1.15 -3.12 -3.23
CA ASP A 156 -1.55 -1.73 -3.48
C ASP A 156 -0.94 -1.13 -4.75
N ASN A 157 -0.87 -1.94 -5.81
CA ASN A 157 -0.27 -1.56 -7.09
C ASN A 157 -1.27 -0.87 -8.04
N HIS A 158 -2.51 -0.66 -7.58
CA HIS A 158 -3.63 -0.05 -8.30
C HIS A 158 -4.03 -0.72 -9.62
N VAL A 159 -3.55 -1.94 -9.93
CA VAL A 159 -3.94 -2.66 -11.16
C VAL A 159 -5.45 -2.92 -11.23
N VAL A 160 -6.08 -3.09 -10.06
CA VAL A 160 -7.51 -3.36 -9.94
C VAL A 160 -8.40 -2.12 -10.09
N HIS A 161 -7.81 -0.92 -10.19
CA HIS A 161 -8.55 0.33 -10.46
C HIS A 161 -9.03 0.43 -11.91
N GLU A 162 -8.55 -0.44 -12.81
CA GLU A 162 -8.94 -0.45 -14.24
C GLU A 162 -10.43 -0.74 -14.47
N VAL A 163 -11.15 -1.22 -13.46
CA VAL A 163 -12.55 -1.64 -13.56
C VAL A 163 -13.49 -0.76 -12.72
N ASP A 164 -14.65 -0.40 -13.30
CA ASP A 164 -15.83 0.24 -12.67
C ASP A 164 -15.61 1.54 -11.86
N GLY A 165 -14.61 2.35 -12.19
CA GLY A 165 -14.56 3.74 -11.68
C GLY A 165 -14.00 3.93 -10.27
N GLY A 166 -13.34 2.91 -9.71
CA GLY A 166 -12.12 3.14 -8.93
C GLY A 166 -12.15 2.86 -7.43
N ILE A 167 -11.01 2.32 -6.97
CA ILE A 167 -10.60 1.83 -5.64
C ILE A 167 -10.61 0.30 -5.53
N ASN A 168 -11.74 -0.38 -5.68
CA ASN A 168 -11.85 -1.86 -5.64
C ASN A 168 -11.01 -2.51 -4.51
N PRO A 169 -11.27 -2.17 -3.23
CA PRO A 169 -10.51 -2.71 -2.12
C PRO A 169 -10.76 -4.20 -1.96
N VAL A 170 -9.72 -4.95 -1.58
CA VAL A 170 -9.83 -6.41 -1.41
C VAL A 170 -10.92 -6.72 -0.38
N GLY A 171 -11.83 -7.60 -0.76
CA GLY A 171 -12.98 -8.02 0.06
C GLY A 171 -14.26 -7.22 -0.15
N GLU A 172 -14.30 -6.32 -1.14
CA GLU A 172 -15.54 -5.72 -1.65
C GLU A 172 -16.32 -6.73 -2.51
N ARG A 173 -15.65 -7.36 -3.49
CA ARG A 173 -16.25 -8.30 -4.44
C ARG A 173 -16.10 -9.75 -4.00
N LEU A 174 -14.86 -10.19 -3.76
CA LEU A 174 -14.61 -11.55 -3.29
C LEU A 174 -15.02 -11.72 -1.82
N PRO A 175 -15.89 -12.69 -1.48
CA PRO A 175 -16.36 -12.88 -0.12
C PRO A 175 -15.23 -13.34 0.81
N THR A 176 -15.36 -13.01 2.09
CA THR A 176 -14.35 -13.30 3.14
C THR A 176 -13.97 -14.77 3.17
N GLU A 177 -14.92 -15.69 3.00
CA GLU A 177 -14.69 -17.13 3.02
C GLU A 177 -13.80 -17.59 1.87
N ALA A 178 -13.91 -16.95 0.70
CA ALA A 178 -13.04 -17.21 -0.44
C ALA A 178 -11.64 -16.61 -0.22
N LEU A 179 -11.53 -15.42 0.38
CA LEU A 179 -10.24 -14.85 0.77
C LEU A 179 -9.49 -15.76 1.76
N VAL A 180 -10.19 -16.22 2.80
CA VAL A 180 -9.67 -17.15 3.82
C VAL A 180 -9.19 -18.44 3.18
N ARG A 181 -9.97 -19.00 2.25
CA ARG A 181 -9.62 -20.23 1.53
C ARG A 181 -8.36 -20.03 0.69
N GLY A 182 -8.32 -18.97 -0.13
CA GLY A 182 -7.17 -18.65 -0.97
C GLY A 182 -5.89 -18.46 -0.17
N ALA A 183 -5.95 -17.68 0.91
CA ALA A 183 -4.81 -17.48 1.81
C ALA A 183 -4.35 -18.80 2.46
N SER A 184 -5.28 -19.61 2.94
CA SER A 184 -4.96 -20.91 3.55
C SER A 184 -4.32 -21.88 2.55
N GLU A 185 -4.80 -21.91 1.31
CA GLU A 185 -4.24 -22.72 0.22
C GLU A 185 -2.83 -22.25 -0.14
N SER A 186 -2.62 -20.94 -0.29
CA SER A 186 -1.29 -20.37 -0.54
C SER A 186 -0.33 -20.70 0.60
N VAL A 187 -0.73 -20.58 1.87
CA VAL A 187 0.13 -20.92 3.01
C VAL A 187 0.45 -22.42 3.07
N ARG A 188 -0.52 -23.31 2.79
CA ARG A 188 -0.24 -24.75 2.73
C ARG A 188 0.73 -25.11 1.61
N ALA A 189 0.60 -24.47 0.45
CA ALA A 189 1.54 -24.64 -0.66
C ALA A 189 2.95 -24.16 -0.26
N ALA A 190 3.06 -23.00 0.38
CA ALA A 190 4.32 -22.47 0.89
C ALA A 190 4.96 -23.38 1.94
N LEU A 191 4.17 -23.95 2.85
CA LEU A 191 4.65 -24.91 3.85
C LEU A 191 5.19 -26.20 3.22
N ALA A 192 4.58 -26.65 2.12
CA ALA A 192 5.04 -27.83 1.38
C ALA A 192 6.32 -27.56 0.56
N ASP A 193 6.61 -26.29 0.28
CA ASP A 193 7.78 -25.81 -0.48
C ASP A 193 8.94 -25.32 0.41
N LEU A 194 8.91 -25.61 1.72
CA LEU A 194 9.96 -25.17 2.62
C LEU A 194 11.31 -25.84 2.32
N GLY A 195 12.33 -25.02 2.10
CA GLY A 195 13.70 -25.47 1.94
C GLY A 195 14.73 -24.53 2.56
N PRO A 196 15.95 -25.02 2.86
CA PRO A 196 17.04 -24.21 3.40
C PRO A 196 17.31 -22.99 2.52
N SER A 197 17.41 -21.80 3.12
CA SER A 197 17.48 -20.54 2.39
C SER A 197 18.48 -19.56 3.00
N GLU A 198 18.93 -18.60 2.18
CA GLU A 198 19.71 -17.44 2.61
C GLU A 198 18.93 -16.16 2.28
N VAL A 199 19.03 -15.15 3.15
CA VAL A 199 18.41 -13.83 2.91
C VAL A 199 19.49 -12.81 2.59
N ARG A 200 19.25 -12.01 1.55
CA ARG A 200 20.04 -10.82 1.24
C ARG A 200 19.10 -9.64 1.07
N PHE A 201 19.52 -8.51 1.62
CA PHE A 201 18.81 -7.25 1.50
C PHE A 201 19.68 -6.26 0.73
N GLY A 202 19.05 -5.47 -0.13
CA GLY A 202 19.68 -4.38 -0.84
C GLY A 202 18.64 -3.33 -1.20
N SER A 203 19.06 -2.08 -1.20
CA SER A 203 18.28 -0.96 -1.70
C SER A 203 19.01 -0.31 -2.86
N ARG A 204 18.26 0.15 -3.86
CA ARG A 204 18.79 0.86 -5.01
C ARG A 204 17.85 1.99 -5.37
N GLU A 205 18.41 3.19 -5.45
CA GLU A 205 17.70 4.32 -6.01
C GLU A 205 17.55 4.13 -7.53
N LEU A 206 16.30 4.16 -8.01
CA LEU A 206 15.99 4.13 -9.43
C LEU A 206 15.63 5.55 -9.87
N THR A 207 16.45 6.13 -10.73
CA THR A 207 16.16 7.42 -11.35
C THR A 207 15.26 7.23 -12.57
N ASN A 208 14.42 8.24 -12.87
CA ASN A 208 13.56 8.28 -14.07
C ASN A 208 12.40 7.26 -14.13
N VAL A 209 11.88 6.80 -12.99
CA VAL A 209 10.62 6.06 -12.95
C VAL A 209 9.47 7.01 -13.22
N ARG A 210 8.67 6.72 -14.26
CA ARG A 210 7.46 7.49 -14.56
C ARG A 210 6.29 6.90 -13.78
N ALA A 211 5.84 7.62 -12.77
CA ALA A 211 4.65 7.30 -12.01
C ALA A 211 3.72 8.51 -11.98
N LEU A 212 2.41 8.27 -11.95
CA LEU A 212 1.42 9.33 -11.83
C LEU A 212 1.31 9.73 -10.35
N GLY A 213 2.15 10.68 -9.94
CA GLY A 213 2.18 11.15 -8.55
C GLY A 213 1.10 12.21 -8.25
N PRO A 214 0.79 12.48 -6.97
CA PRO A 214 -0.17 13.50 -6.55
C PRO A 214 0.11 14.89 -7.14
N GLY A 215 1.39 15.22 -7.33
CA GLY A 215 1.81 16.47 -7.96
C GLY A 215 1.36 16.61 -9.42
N PHE A 216 1.24 15.51 -10.17
CA PHE A 216 0.71 15.55 -11.54
C PHE A 216 -0.79 15.86 -11.52
N THR A 217 -1.55 15.19 -10.65
CA THR A 217 -3.00 15.40 -10.50
C THR A 217 -3.31 16.81 -10.04
N ALA A 218 -2.58 17.33 -9.05
CA ALA A 218 -2.71 18.71 -8.59
C ALA A 218 -2.41 19.70 -9.72
N ARG A 219 -1.32 19.50 -10.47
CA ARG A 219 -0.99 20.35 -11.65
C ARG A 219 -2.06 20.29 -12.73
N LEU A 220 -2.66 19.12 -12.96
CA LEU A 220 -3.75 18.96 -13.92
C LEU A 220 -4.99 19.74 -13.48
N LEU A 221 -5.40 19.61 -12.22
CA LEU A 221 -6.53 20.34 -11.64
C LEU A 221 -6.30 21.86 -11.63
N THR A 222 -5.10 22.30 -11.25
CA THR A 222 -4.72 23.72 -11.33
C THR A 222 -4.76 24.21 -12.77
N SER A 223 -4.18 23.45 -13.71
CA SER A 223 -4.19 23.81 -15.13
C SER A 223 -5.61 23.89 -15.71
N LEU A 224 -6.51 22.99 -15.29
CA LEU A 224 -7.93 23.04 -15.63
C LEU A 224 -8.60 24.30 -15.07
N GLY A 225 -8.38 24.60 -13.79
CA GLY A 225 -8.88 25.81 -13.15
C GLY A 225 -8.41 27.10 -13.83
N ASP A 226 -7.12 27.17 -14.15
CA ASP A 226 -6.51 28.29 -14.86
C ASP A 226 -7.10 28.45 -16.27
N THR A 227 -7.27 27.34 -16.98
CA THR A 227 -7.86 27.32 -18.33
C THR A 227 -9.31 27.79 -18.31
N LEU A 228 -10.12 27.30 -17.36
CA LEU A 228 -11.52 27.74 -17.19
C LEU A 228 -11.61 29.23 -16.86
N THR A 229 -10.73 29.72 -15.99
CA THR A 229 -10.66 31.13 -15.61
C THR A 229 -10.30 32.00 -16.81
N MET A 230 -9.31 31.59 -17.60
CA MET A 230 -8.93 32.27 -18.85
C MET A 230 -10.08 32.31 -19.86
N PHE A 231 -10.82 31.20 -20.01
CA PHE A 231 -12.00 31.16 -20.88
C PHE A 231 -13.09 32.14 -20.44
N GLN A 232 -13.36 32.24 -19.13
CA GLN A 232 -14.34 33.19 -18.60
C GLN A 232 -13.94 34.65 -18.93
N TYR A 233 -12.68 35.02 -18.71
CA TYR A 233 -12.21 36.37 -19.05
C TYR A 233 -12.24 36.65 -20.55
N MET A 234 -11.82 35.69 -21.39
CA MET A 234 -11.90 35.83 -22.84
C MET A 234 -13.34 35.99 -23.32
N LEU A 235 -14.29 35.25 -22.76
CA LEU A 235 -15.71 35.35 -23.12
C LEU A 235 -16.24 36.76 -22.84
N VAL A 236 -15.99 37.29 -21.63
CA VAL A 236 -16.43 38.64 -21.23
C VAL A 236 -15.76 39.70 -22.09
N ALA A 237 -14.44 39.60 -22.32
CA ALA A 237 -13.71 40.54 -23.15
C ALA A 237 -14.24 40.54 -24.60
N THR A 238 -14.49 39.35 -25.17
CA THR A 238 -15.03 39.21 -26.53
C THR A 238 -16.43 39.79 -26.63
N LEU A 239 -17.29 39.53 -25.64
CA LEU A 239 -18.64 40.09 -25.59
C LEU A 239 -18.60 41.63 -25.52
N LEU A 240 -17.76 42.19 -24.64
CA LEU A 240 -17.59 43.64 -24.53
C LEU A 240 -17.10 44.25 -25.83
N LEU A 241 -16.12 43.63 -26.48
CA LEU A 241 -15.54 44.09 -27.74
C LEU A 241 -16.56 44.04 -28.90
N LEU A 242 -17.40 43.01 -28.94
CA LEU A 242 -18.52 42.91 -29.88
C LEU A 242 -19.58 44.00 -29.63
N LEU A 243 -19.90 44.28 -28.35
CA LEU A 243 -20.86 45.34 -27.99
C LEU A 243 -20.33 46.73 -28.36
N THR A 244 -19.07 47.05 -28.05
CA THR A 244 -18.46 48.33 -28.47
C THR A 244 -18.38 48.43 -29.99
N GLY A 245 -17.98 47.36 -30.68
CA GLY A 245 -17.99 47.33 -32.14
C GLY A 245 -19.38 47.60 -32.72
N SER A 246 -20.41 46.95 -32.18
CA SER A 246 -21.80 47.17 -32.59
C SER A 246 -22.27 48.60 -32.35
N LEU A 247 -21.89 49.21 -31.22
CA LEU A 247 -22.23 50.60 -30.92
C LEU A 247 -21.54 51.56 -31.90
N VAL A 248 -20.24 51.37 -32.15
CA VAL A 248 -19.47 52.20 -33.10
C VAL A 248 -20.12 52.16 -34.49
N VAL A 249 -20.48 50.97 -34.99
CA VAL A 249 -21.17 50.83 -36.28
C VAL A 249 -22.53 51.55 -36.23
N ALA A 250 -23.33 51.37 -35.18
CA ALA A 250 -24.64 52.01 -35.06
C ALA A 250 -24.58 53.55 -35.03
N PHE A 251 -23.52 54.14 -34.46
CA PHE A 251 -23.33 55.60 -34.43
C PHE A 251 -22.64 56.16 -35.68
N ALA A 252 -21.77 55.39 -36.33
CA ALA A 252 -21.05 55.84 -37.54
C ALA A 252 -21.93 55.86 -38.80
N PHE A 253 -23.01 55.07 -38.82
CA PHE A 253 -23.95 54.97 -39.96
C PHE A 253 -25.33 55.60 -39.67
N ARG A 254 -25.43 56.44 -38.63
CA ARG A 254 -26.55 57.37 -38.40
C ARG A 254 -26.21 58.75 -38.93
#